data_AF-A0A519Y9W2-F1
#
_entry.id   AF-A0A519Y9W2-F1
#
_cell.length_a   1.000
_cell.length_b   1.000
_cell.length_c   1.000
_cell.angle_alpha   90.00
_cell.angle_beta   90.00
_cell.angle_gamma   90.00
#
_symmetry.space_group_name_H-M   'P 1'
#
loop_
_entity.id
_entity.type
_entity.pdbx_description
1 polymer ?
#
loop_
_entity_poly.entity_id
_entity_poly.type
_entity_poly.pdbx_seq_one_letter_code
_entity_poly.pdbx_strand_id
1 'polypeptide(L)'
;MIAPATFEIWLLGSNEAYGNLLNHQLGRNPDYHLRRFLTPPLALASAEAGGQPEAIIFDCGPTPDGAIYQAVQRLREHLPQAAIFLVSSQADINTAVEFMRHGATNYLVKDPTTPDRLWQLLAQAQQRPHAPRPARKQPCPLTSNLLLGEHTSMQRVRELVSKAARTTITVSITGETGTGKELVAQAIHLQSDREAQPFVAVNMAAIPRELLESELFGHEKGAFTGASARRVGHFEAANGGTLFLDEIGDLELPLQA
;
A
#
# COMPACT_ATOMS: atom_id res chain seq x y z
N MET A 1 -31.61 15.32 2.07
CA MET A 1 -30.90 14.70 3.22
C MET A 1 -30.33 13.40 2.71
N ILE A 2 -29.04 13.36 2.38
CA ILE A 2 -28.35 12.14 1.95
C ILE A 2 -28.05 11.37 3.24
N ALA A 3 -28.53 10.14 3.37
CA ALA A 3 -28.16 9.29 4.50
C ALA A 3 -26.63 9.17 4.56
N PRO A 4 -25.99 9.23 5.74
CA PRO A 4 -24.54 9.05 5.82
C PRO A 4 -24.21 7.68 5.20
N ALA A 5 -23.26 7.66 4.27
CA ALA A 5 -22.81 6.41 3.66
C ALA A 5 -22.15 5.56 4.75
N THR A 6 -22.85 4.54 5.21
CA THR A 6 -22.36 3.60 6.21
C THR A 6 -21.22 2.78 5.61
N PHE A 7 -20.05 2.80 6.25
CA PHE A 7 -18.87 2.07 5.82
C PHE A 7 -18.85 0.70 6.53
N GLU A 8 -19.19 -0.34 5.79
CA GLU A 8 -19.25 -1.73 6.25
C GLU A 8 -17.85 -2.35 6.31
N ILE A 9 -17.48 -2.84 7.50
CA ILE A 9 -16.20 -3.47 7.78
C ILE A 9 -16.44 -4.91 8.22
N TRP A 10 -15.82 -5.87 7.54
CA TRP A 10 -15.87 -7.27 7.92
C TRP A 10 -14.66 -7.66 8.76
N LEU A 11 -14.91 -8.13 9.98
CA LEU A 11 -13.89 -8.67 10.88
C LEU A 11 -13.84 -10.19 10.73
N LEU A 12 -12.77 -10.74 10.17
CA LEU A 12 -12.56 -12.18 10.01
C LEU A 12 -11.56 -12.67 11.05
N GLY A 13 -11.93 -13.70 11.80
CA GLY A 13 -11.01 -14.32 12.76
C GLY A 13 -11.71 -15.13 13.84
N SER A 14 -11.04 -16.19 14.29
CA SER A 14 -11.52 -17.05 15.37
C SER A 14 -11.20 -16.49 16.76
N ASN A 15 -10.28 -15.54 16.89
CA ASN A 15 -9.91 -14.94 18.17
C ASN A 15 -10.99 -13.97 18.65
N GLU A 16 -11.78 -14.42 19.63
CA GLU A 16 -12.88 -13.65 20.17
C GLU A 16 -12.44 -12.40 20.94
N ALA A 17 -11.39 -12.50 21.76
CA ALA A 17 -10.90 -11.38 22.53
C ALA A 17 -10.40 -10.24 21.62
N TYR A 18 -9.63 -10.58 20.58
CA TYR A 18 -9.13 -9.61 19.63
C TYR A 18 -10.24 -9.02 18.75
N GLY A 19 -11.18 -9.86 18.30
CA GLY A 19 -12.37 -9.39 17.56
C GLY A 19 -13.21 -8.42 18.38
N ASN A 20 -13.42 -8.68 19.67
CA ASN A 20 -14.16 -7.79 20.57
C ASN A 20 -13.42 -6.48 20.83
N LEU A 21 -12.08 -6.52 20.96
CA LEU A 21 -11.25 -5.32 21.06
C LEU A 21 -11.39 -4.44 19.83
N LEU A 22 -11.27 -5.01 18.63
CA LEU A 22 -11.43 -4.26 17.38
C LEU A 22 -12.84 -3.71 17.23
N ASN A 23 -13.86 -4.48 17.57
CA ASN A 23 -15.24 -4.03 17.52
C ASN A 23 -15.49 -2.83 18.45
N HIS A 24 -14.93 -2.85 19.66
CA HIS A 24 -15.03 -1.72 20.60
C HIS A 24 -14.21 -0.50 20.16
N GLN A 25 -12.98 -0.70 19.68
CA GLN A 25 -12.11 0.41 19.28
C GLN A 25 -12.62 1.08 18.01
N LEU A 26 -12.85 0.30 16.95
CA LEU A 26 -13.31 0.81 15.65
C LEU A 26 -14.77 1.30 15.72
N GLY A 27 -15.63 0.63 16.50
CA GLY A 27 -17.03 1.03 16.69
C GLY A 27 -17.22 2.39 17.40
N ARG A 28 -16.14 3.04 17.87
CA ARG A 28 -16.19 4.45 18.30
C ARG A 28 -16.49 5.41 17.15
N ASN A 29 -16.24 5.01 15.90
CA ASN A 29 -16.66 5.77 14.74
C ASN A 29 -18.13 5.43 14.41
N PRO A 30 -19.08 6.38 14.49
CA PRO A 30 -20.48 6.12 14.17
C PRO A 30 -20.72 5.75 12.71
N ASP A 31 -19.78 6.05 11.81
CA ASP A 31 -19.89 5.75 10.39
C ASP A 31 -19.45 4.31 10.05
N TYR A 32 -18.81 3.61 11.00
CA TYR A 32 -18.36 2.22 10.81
C TYR A 32 -19.43 1.23 11.23
N HIS A 33 -19.81 0.35 10.31
CA HIS A 33 -20.69 -0.78 10.59
C HIS A 33 -19.89 -2.09 10.56
N LEU A 34 -19.57 -2.63 11.73
CA LEU A 34 -18.73 -3.82 11.84
C LEU A 34 -19.56 -5.11 11.82
N ARG A 35 -19.18 -6.06 10.97
CA ARG A 35 -19.76 -7.40 10.89
C ARG A 35 -18.68 -8.45 11.10
N ARG A 36 -18.87 -9.35 12.05
CA ARG A 36 -17.86 -10.36 12.41
C ARG A 36 -18.16 -11.73 11.79
N PHE A 37 -17.10 -12.39 11.33
CA PHE A 37 -17.08 -13.74 10.78
C PHE A 37 -16.00 -14.56 11.48
N LEU A 38 -16.39 -15.72 12.03
CA LEU A 38 -15.46 -16.61 12.73
C LEU A 38 -14.53 -17.36 11.78
N THR A 39 -14.95 -17.56 10.53
CA THR A 39 -14.20 -18.33 9.52
C THR A 39 -14.32 -17.67 8.14
N PRO A 40 -13.28 -17.79 7.29
CA PRO A 40 -13.33 -17.24 5.93
C PRO A 40 -14.46 -17.78 5.04
N PRO A 41 -14.85 -19.08 5.11
CA PRO A 41 -15.99 -19.59 4.34
C PRO A 41 -17.31 -18.88 4.64
N LEU A 42 -17.55 -18.46 5.89
CA LEU A 42 -18.76 -17.71 6.25
C LEU A 42 -18.77 -16.29 5.66
N ALA A 43 -17.60 -15.65 5.61
CA ALA A 43 -17.44 -14.36 4.96
C ALA A 43 -17.65 -14.48 3.44
N LEU A 44 -17.07 -15.52 2.82
CA LEU A 44 -17.27 -15.80 1.38
C LEU A 44 -18.74 -16.07 1.05
N ALA A 45 -19.44 -16.89 1.82
CA ALA A 45 -20.87 -17.13 1.62
C ALA A 45 -21.70 -15.83 1.74
N SER A 46 -21.28 -14.90 2.60
CA SER A 46 -21.92 -13.58 2.70
C SER A 46 -21.60 -12.68 1.51
N ALA A 47 -20.42 -12.79 0.92
CA ALA A 47 -20.06 -12.09 -0.32
C ALA A 47 -20.86 -12.64 -1.51
N GLU A 48 -20.99 -13.96 -1.61
CA GLU A 48 -21.80 -14.65 -2.62
C GLU A 48 -23.30 -14.30 -2.49
N ALA A 49 -23.79 -14.08 -1.27
CA ALA A 49 -25.14 -13.60 -0.99
C ALA A 49 -25.36 -12.11 -1.31
N GLY A 50 -24.34 -11.40 -1.81
CA GLY A 50 -24.41 -10.01 -2.24
C GLY A 50 -23.89 -8.97 -1.23
N GLY A 51 -23.26 -9.40 -0.13
CA GLY A 51 -22.60 -8.48 0.80
C GLY A 51 -21.39 -7.81 0.17
N GLN A 52 -21.26 -6.49 0.32
CA GLN A 52 -20.19 -5.69 -0.28
C GLN A 52 -19.55 -4.76 0.76
N PRO A 53 -18.64 -5.28 1.60
CA PRO A 53 -17.91 -4.44 2.53
C PRO A 53 -16.90 -3.56 1.79
N GLU A 54 -16.66 -2.38 2.34
CA GLU A 54 -15.59 -1.51 1.90
C GLU A 54 -14.23 -1.96 2.43
N ALA A 55 -14.20 -2.60 3.61
CA ALA A 55 -12.98 -3.13 4.20
C ALA A 55 -13.18 -4.50 4.85
N ILE A 56 -12.14 -5.31 4.80
CA ILE A 56 -12.02 -6.61 5.44
C ILE A 56 -10.77 -6.56 6.32
N ILE A 57 -10.93 -6.83 7.61
CA ILE A 57 -9.82 -7.00 8.55
C ILE A 57 -9.77 -8.48 8.90
N PHE A 58 -8.71 -9.16 8.49
CA PHE A 58 -8.52 -10.58 8.73
C PHE A 58 -7.41 -10.80 9.76
N ASP A 59 -7.81 -11.26 10.93
CA ASP A 59 -6.94 -11.80 11.97
C ASP A 59 -6.45 -13.20 11.55
N CYS A 60 -5.22 -13.22 11.04
CA CYS A 60 -4.51 -14.45 10.73
C CYS A 60 -3.79 -14.94 11.99
N GLY A 61 -3.97 -16.22 12.33
CA GLY A 61 -3.15 -16.88 13.34
C GLY A 61 -1.65 -16.84 13.00
N PRO A 62 -0.78 -17.28 13.93
CA PRO A 62 0.68 -17.20 13.75
C PRO A 62 1.17 -18.04 12.57
N THR A 63 0.51 -19.16 12.26
CA THR A 63 0.85 -20.08 11.17
C THR A 63 -0.24 -20.10 10.12
N PRO A 64 -0.22 -19.15 9.16
CA PRO A 64 -1.12 -19.20 8.02
C PRO A 64 -0.77 -20.39 7.12
N ASP A 65 -1.76 -21.18 6.77
CA ASP A 65 -1.65 -22.33 5.89
C ASP A 65 -2.12 -21.99 4.46
N GLY A 66 -2.00 -22.96 3.54
CA GLY A 66 -2.47 -22.81 2.16
C GLY A 66 -3.94 -22.41 2.06
N ALA A 67 -4.78 -22.82 3.01
CA ALA A 67 -6.21 -22.51 3.00
C ALA A 67 -6.47 -21.03 3.29
N ILE A 68 -5.69 -20.40 4.17
CA ILE A 68 -5.80 -18.98 4.47
C ILE A 68 -5.40 -18.12 3.25
N TYR A 69 -4.31 -18.45 2.56
CA TYR A 69 -3.91 -17.76 1.32
C TYR A 69 -4.99 -17.86 0.22
N GLN A 70 -5.54 -19.06 0.02
CA GLN A 70 -6.65 -19.28 -0.93
C GLN A 70 -7.90 -18.51 -0.53
N ALA A 71 -8.19 -18.36 0.76
CA ALA A 71 -9.32 -17.58 1.23
C ALA A 71 -9.16 -16.09 0.90
N VAL A 72 -7.96 -15.51 1.11
CA VAL A 72 -7.67 -14.13 0.72
C VAL A 72 -7.84 -13.93 -0.78
N GLN A 73 -7.34 -14.87 -1.58
CA GLN A 73 -7.50 -14.83 -3.04
C GLN A 73 -8.98 -14.86 -3.45
N ARG A 74 -9.77 -15.78 -2.90
CA ARG A 74 -11.21 -15.87 -3.20
C ARG A 74 -11.98 -14.63 -2.75
N LEU A 75 -11.63 -14.06 -1.59
CA LEU A 75 -12.23 -12.81 -1.12
C LEU A 75 -11.90 -11.67 -2.07
N ARG A 76 -10.65 -11.57 -2.55
CA ARG A 76 -10.25 -10.57 -3.56
C ARG A 76 -10.99 -10.75 -4.89
N GLU A 77 -11.23 -11.99 -5.32
CA GLU A 77 -11.98 -12.30 -6.53
C GLU A 77 -13.45 -11.87 -6.45
N HIS A 78 -14.12 -12.08 -5.31
CA HIS A 78 -15.52 -11.71 -5.09
C HIS A 78 -15.69 -10.23 -4.70
N LEU A 79 -14.73 -9.66 -3.98
CA LEU A 79 -14.76 -8.32 -3.41
C LEU A 79 -13.56 -7.50 -3.93
N PRO A 80 -13.50 -7.20 -5.24
CA PRO A 80 -12.34 -6.57 -5.85
C PRO A 80 -12.06 -5.16 -5.33
N GLN A 81 -13.10 -4.45 -4.87
CA GLN A 81 -13.00 -3.08 -4.36
C GLN A 81 -12.71 -3.00 -2.85
N ALA A 82 -12.93 -4.07 -2.09
CA ALA A 82 -12.73 -4.07 -0.65
C ALA A 82 -11.24 -3.95 -0.31
N ALA A 83 -10.87 -3.10 0.65
CA ALA A 83 -9.53 -3.11 1.22
C ALA A 83 -9.37 -4.34 2.13
N ILE A 84 -8.38 -5.19 1.88
CA ILE A 84 -8.15 -6.40 2.69
C ILE A 84 -6.91 -6.18 3.56
N PHE A 85 -7.14 -5.91 4.84
CA PHE A 85 -6.09 -5.73 5.84
C PHE A 85 -5.86 -7.02 6.60
N LEU A 86 -4.64 -7.53 6.58
CA LEU A 86 -4.25 -8.70 7.33
C LEU A 86 -3.54 -8.29 8.60
N VAL A 87 -3.83 -9.02 9.68
CA VAL A 87 -3.29 -8.75 10.99
C VAL A 87 -2.83 -10.07 11.59
N SER A 88 -1.53 -10.22 11.86
CA SER A 88 -0.95 -11.45 12.40
C SER A 88 0.06 -11.18 13.50
N SER A 89 0.22 -12.11 14.44
CA SER A 89 1.26 -12.04 15.47
C SER A 89 2.67 -12.39 14.96
N GLN A 90 2.80 -12.90 13.73
CA GLN A 90 4.08 -13.25 13.13
C GLN A 90 4.63 -12.10 12.26
N ALA A 91 5.92 -11.81 12.40
CA ALA A 91 6.62 -10.77 11.64
C ALA A 91 7.39 -11.31 10.42
N ASP A 92 7.03 -12.49 9.91
CA ASP A 92 7.72 -13.12 8.79
C ASP A 92 7.44 -12.39 7.47
N ILE A 93 8.51 -11.96 6.82
CA ILE A 93 8.46 -11.22 5.56
C ILE A 93 7.89 -12.09 4.44
N ASN A 94 8.25 -13.37 4.37
CA ASN A 94 7.79 -14.26 3.31
C ASN A 94 6.26 -14.44 3.37
N THR A 95 5.73 -14.63 4.57
CA THR A 95 4.29 -14.69 4.84
C THR A 95 3.59 -13.42 4.37
N ALA A 96 4.12 -12.24 4.72
CA ALA A 96 3.55 -10.97 4.27
C ALA A 96 3.56 -10.86 2.74
N VAL A 97 4.68 -11.20 2.08
CA VAL A 97 4.82 -11.16 0.62
C VAL A 97 3.81 -12.08 -0.07
N GLU A 98 3.63 -13.32 0.43
CA GLU A 98 2.66 -14.26 -0.13
C GLU A 98 1.24 -13.73 -0.02
N PHE A 99 0.86 -13.18 1.13
CA PHE A 99 -0.45 -12.56 1.28
C PHE A 99 -0.71 -11.40 0.31
N MET A 100 0.29 -10.56 0.07
CA MET A 100 0.19 -9.48 -0.91
C MET A 100 0.04 -10.04 -2.33
N ARG A 101 0.74 -11.13 -2.68
CA ARG A 101 0.56 -11.83 -3.98
C ARG A 101 -0.85 -12.37 -4.16
N HIS A 102 -1.49 -12.81 -3.08
CA HIS A 102 -2.88 -13.27 -3.07
C HIS A 102 -3.93 -12.15 -2.99
N GLY A 103 -3.51 -10.88 -2.94
CA GLY A 103 -4.40 -9.73 -3.06
C GLY A 103 -4.76 -9.05 -1.74
N ALA A 104 -4.00 -9.27 -0.67
CA ALA A 104 -4.06 -8.39 0.50
C ALA A 104 -3.67 -6.96 0.13
N THR A 105 -4.34 -5.98 0.74
CA THR A 105 -4.04 -4.55 0.58
C THR A 105 -2.92 -4.13 1.51
N ASN A 106 -2.89 -4.67 2.73
CA ASN A 106 -1.84 -4.39 3.70
C ASN A 106 -1.65 -5.56 4.67
N TYR A 107 -0.45 -5.71 5.22
CA TYR A 107 -0.13 -6.68 6.26
C TYR A 107 0.40 -5.95 7.50
N LEU A 108 -0.19 -6.23 8.66
CA LEU A 108 0.18 -5.65 9.94
C LEU A 108 0.61 -6.73 10.92
N VAL A 109 1.77 -6.50 11.55
CA VAL A 109 2.18 -7.28 12.71
C VAL A 109 1.42 -6.76 13.93
N LYS A 110 0.82 -7.66 14.71
CA LYS A 110 0.08 -7.35 15.93
C LYS A 110 1.03 -6.80 16.99
N ASP A 111 0.87 -5.53 17.26
CA ASP A 111 1.47 -4.78 18.36
C ASP A 111 0.42 -3.90 19.06
N PRO A 112 0.74 -3.24 20.20
CA PRO A 112 -0.22 -2.38 20.91
C PRO A 112 -0.79 -1.22 20.09
N THR A 113 -0.11 -0.80 19.01
CA THR A 113 -0.51 0.31 18.12
C THR A 113 -1.32 -0.14 16.90
N THR A 114 -1.54 -1.45 16.73
CA THR A 114 -2.30 -2.01 15.60
C THR A 114 -3.69 -1.38 15.43
N PRO A 115 -4.49 -1.15 16.49
CA PRO A 115 -5.81 -0.52 16.34
C PRO A 115 -5.73 0.89 15.75
N ASP A 116 -4.76 1.70 16.17
CA ASP A 116 -4.56 3.06 15.68
C ASP A 116 -4.13 3.07 14.21
N ARG A 117 -3.25 2.14 13.82
CA ARG A 117 -2.84 1.95 12.42
C ARG A 117 -4.02 1.50 11.55
N LEU A 118 -4.84 0.56 12.04
CA LEU A 118 -6.06 0.14 11.35
C LEU A 118 -7.02 1.33 11.18
N TRP A 119 -7.18 2.17 12.21
CA TRP A 119 -8.01 3.37 12.12
C TRP A 119 -7.55 4.30 10.99
N GLN A 120 -6.24 4.57 10.92
CA GLN A 120 -5.66 5.39 9.85
C GLN A 120 -5.86 4.79 8.46
N LEU A 121 -5.64 3.48 8.32
CA LEU A 121 -5.83 2.76 7.06
C LEU A 121 -7.30 2.73 6.61
N LEU A 122 -8.23 2.57 7.55
CA LEU A 122 -9.67 2.62 7.28
C LEU A 122 -10.13 4.02 6.89
N ALA A 123 -9.63 5.07 7.56
CA ALA A 123 -9.91 6.44 7.19
C ALA A 123 -9.40 6.77 5.77
N GLN A 124 -8.22 6.26 5.40
CA GLN A 124 -7.72 6.36 4.03
C GLN A 124 -8.60 5.59 3.04
N ALA A 125 -9.09 4.40 3.41
CA ALA A 125 -9.99 3.61 2.57
C ALA A 125 -11.35 4.30 2.38
N GLN A 126 -11.89 4.97 3.40
CA GLN A 126 -13.11 5.78 3.30
C GLN A 126 -12.97 6.98 2.37
N GLN A 127 -11.80 7.63 2.36
CA GLN A 127 -11.56 8.80 1.52
C GLN A 127 -11.28 8.45 0.07
N ARG A 128 -11.03 7.16 -0.25
CA ARG A 128 -10.98 6.72 -1.63
C ARG A 128 -12.40 6.81 -2.20
N PRO A 129 -12.65 7.62 -3.23
CA PRO A 129 -13.94 7.54 -3.91
C PRO A 129 -14.11 6.08 -4.33
N HIS A 130 -15.30 5.52 -4.11
CA HIS A 130 -15.75 4.27 -4.72
C HIS A 130 -15.64 4.45 -6.23
N ALA A 131 -14.43 4.27 -6.77
CA ALA A 131 -14.19 4.38 -8.18
C ALA A 131 -14.98 3.22 -8.77
N PRO A 132 -16.06 3.49 -9.52
CA PRO A 132 -16.72 2.42 -10.24
C PRO A 132 -15.62 1.83 -11.11
N ARG A 133 -15.29 0.56 -10.84
CA ARG A 133 -14.39 -0.31 -11.61
C ARG A 133 -13.56 0.47 -12.63
N PRO A 134 -12.24 0.71 -12.47
CA PRO A 134 -11.47 0.97 -13.66
C PRO A 134 -11.65 -0.29 -14.49
N ALA A 135 -12.46 -0.20 -15.54
CA ALA A 135 -12.81 -1.27 -16.44
C ALA A 135 -11.51 -1.73 -17.04
N ARG A 136 -10.84 -2.70 -16.38
CA ARG A 136 -9.51 -3.20 -16.72
C ARG A 136 -8.70 -2.05 -17.31
N LYS A 137 -8.42 -0.96 -16.53
CA LYS A 137 -7.80 0.31 -17.02
C LYS A 137 -6.87 -0.11 -18.14
N GLN A 138 -7.32 0.08 -19.38
CA GLN A 138 -6.55 -0.32 -20.55
C GLN A 138 -5.20 0.36 -20.32
N PRO A 139 -4.06 -0.35 -20.46
CA PRO A 139 -2.76 0.23 -20.11
C PRO A 139 -2.77 1.64 -20.63
N CYS A 140 -2.68 2.60 -19.69
CA CYS A 140 -2.85 4.00 -20.01
C CYS A 140 -1.99 4.23 -21.27
N PRO A 141 -2.50 4.85 -22.36
CA PRO A 141 -1.70 5.01 -23.58
C PRO A 141 -0.32 5.64 -23.30
N LEU A 142 -0.24 6.39 -22.19
CA LEU A 142 0.97 6.98 -21.63
C LEU A 142 1.97 5.95 -21.09
N THR A 143 1.55 4.84 -20.45
CA THR A 143 2.47 3.79 -19.96
C THR A 143 2.89 2.80 -21.03
N SER A 144 2.05 2.50 -22.03
CA SER A 144 2.46 1.73 -23.21
C SER A 144 3.56 2.42 -24.01
N ASN A 145 3.70 3.74 -23.88
CA ASN A 145 4.74 4.51 -24.55
C ASN A 145 6.04 4.62 -23.72
N LEU A 146 6.00 4.36 -22.41
CA LEU A 146 7.19 4.42 -21.53
C LEU A 146 8.01 3.13 -21.56
N LEU A 147 7.34 1.97 -21.56
CA LEU A 147 7.99 0.66 -21.53
C LEU A 147 7.85 -0.05 -22.87
N LEU A 148 8.73 0.29 -23.81
CA LEU A 148 8.75 -0.27 -25.17
C LEU A 148 9.30 -1.69 -25.20
N GLY A 149 8.81 -2.49 -26.15
CA GLY A 149 9.34 -3.83 -26.45
C GLY A 149 8.37 -4.96 -26.13
N GLU A 150 8.24 -5.91 -27.07
CA GLU A 150 7.25 -6.99 -27.03
C GLU A 150 7.82 -8.32 -26.52
N HIS A 151 9.11 -8.35 -26.17
CA HIS A 151 9.75 -9.56 -25.65
C HIS A 151 9.12 -10.01 -24.33
N THR A 152 9.12 -11.32 -24.07
CA THR A 152 8.46 -11.93 -22.90
C THR A 152 8.98 -11.39 -21.56
N SER A 153 10.26 -11.00 -21.51
CA SER A 153 10.85 -10.31 -20.34
C SER A 153 10.16 -8.98 -20.05
N MET A 154 9.90 -8.17 -21.08
CA MET A 154 9.18 -6.90 -20.94
C MET A 154 7.71 -7.10 -20.59
N GLN A 155 7.07 -8.15 -21.10
CA GLN A 155 5.71 -8.50 -20.68
C GLN A 155 5.66 -8.80 -19.18
N ARG A 156 6.63 -9.55 -18.66
CA ARG A 156 6.77 -9.84 -17.22
C ARG A 156 7.02 -8.57 -16.39
N VAL A 157 7.84 -7.64 -16.89
CA VAL A 157 8.03 -6.33 -16.24
C VAL A 157 6.72 -5.57 -16.17
N ARG A 158 5.95 -5.49 -17.27
CA ARG A 158 4.63 -4.81 -17.30
C ARG A 158 3.64 -5.44 -16.33
N GLU A 159 3.63 -6.77 -16.18
CA GLU A 159 2.81 -7.47 -15.19
C GLU A 159 3.20 -7.11 -13.75
N LEU A 160 4.50 -7.09 -13.44
CA LEU A 160 4.99 -6.71 -12.12
C LEU A 160 4.68 -5.25 -11.79
N VAL A 161 4.85 -4.34 -12.75
CA VAL A 161 4.45 -2.93 -12.63
C VAL A 161 2.96 -2.82 -12.32
N SER A 162 2.12 -3.54 -13.05
CA SER A 162 0.66 -3.53 -12.85
C SER A 162 0.25 -4.04 -11.46
N LYS A 163 0.99 -5.00 -10.90
CA LYS A 163 0.77 -5.51 -9.55
C LYS A 163 1.25 -4.52 -8.49
N ALA A 164 2.46 -3.99 -8.65
CA ALA A 164 3.06 -3.03 -7.74
C ALA A 164 2.21 -1.76 -7.60
N ALA A 165 1.70 -1.23 -8.72
CA ALA A 165 0.89 -0.02 -8.76
C ALA A 165 -0.41 -0.10 -7.93
N ARG A 166 -0.93 -1.30 -7.65
CA ARG A 166 -2.15 -1.51 -6.85
C ARG A 166 -1.90 -1.60 -5.34
N THR A 167 -0.66 -1.41 -4.91
CA THR A 167 -0.24 -1.59 -3.52
C THR A 167 0.49 -0.36 -3.02
N THR A 168 0.60 -0.21 -1.70
CA THR A 168 1.34 0.88 -1.04
C THR A 168 2.72 0.45 -0.56
N ILE A 169 3.24 -0.67 -1.06
CA ILE A 169 4.54 -1.21 -0.64
C ILE A 169 5.69 -0.45 -1.28
N THR A 170 6.86 -0.48 -0.62
CA THR A 170 8.12 -0.05 -1.23
C THR A 170 8.54 -1.05 -2.30
N VAL A 171 8.91 -0.56 -3.48
CA VAL A 171 9.32 -1.37 -4.63
C VAL A 171 10.81 -1.16 -4.89
N SER A 172 11.57 -2.25 -4.96
CA SER A 172 12.97 -2.22 -5.39
C SER A 172 13.08 -2.57 -6.87
N ILE A 173 13.75 -1.71 -7.64
CA ILE A 173 13.94 -1.86 -9.08
C ILE A 173 15.44 -2.06 -9.33
N THR A 174 15.81 -3.21 -9.87
CA THR A 174 17.21 -3.56 -10.16
C THR A 174 17.42 -3.74 -11.65
N GLY A 175 18.64 -3.43 -12.09
CA GLY A 175 19.03 -3.50 -13.50
C GLY A 175 20.28 -2.66 -13.76
N GLU A 176 21.00 -3.00 -14.81
CA GLU A 176 22.19 -2.27 -15.24
C GLU A 176 21.86 -0.79 -15.54
N THR A 177 22.88 0.07 -15.52
CA THR A 177 22.73 1.48 -15.86
C THR A 177 22.16 1.62 -17.28
N GLY A 178 21.17 2.50 -17.46
CA GLY A 178 20.53 2.72 -18.77
C GLY A 178 19.44 1.73 -19.17
N THR A 179 19.07 0.76 -18.32
CA THR A 179 17.99 -0.21 -18.59
C THR A 179 16.57 0.33 -18.39
N GLY A 180 16.42 1.62 -18.09
CA GLY A 180 15.10 2.27 -17.94
C GLY A 180 14.44 2.08 -16.58
N LYS A 181 15.20 1.90 -15.50
CA LYS A 181 14.67 1.77 -14.12
C LYS A 181 13.74 2.92 -13.72
N GLU A 182 14.11 4.15 -14.09
CA GLU A 182 13.27 5.34 -13.85
C GLU A 182 11.93 5.25 -14.60
N LEU A 183 11.93 4.77 -15.85
CA LEU A 183 10.70 4.57 -16.63
C LEU A 183 9.78 3.53 -15.97
N VAL A 184 10.35 2.50 -15.34
CA VAL A 184 9.60 1.52 -14.55
C VAL A 184 8.97 2.19 -13.32
N ALA A 185 9.71 3.02 -12.58
CA ALA A 185 9.18 3.75 -11.42
C ALA A 185 8.04 4.71 -11.81
N GLN A 186 8.22 5.46 -12.90
CA GLN A 186 7.18 6.34 -13.46
C GLN A 186 5.95 5.53 -13.90
N ALA A 187 6.15 4.38 -14.55
CA ALA A 187 5.04 3.52 -14.97
C ALA A 187 4.24 2.94 -13.79
N ILE A 188 4.90 2.66 -12.65
CA ILE A 188 4.21 2.27 -11.41
C ILE A 188 3.37 3.43 -10.89
N HIS A 189 3.95 4.63 -10.79
CA HIS A 189 3.25 5.82 -10.29
C HIS A 189 2.02 6.15 -11.14
N LEU A 190 2.17 6.19 -12.46
CA LEU A 190 1.08 6.48 -13.42
C LEU A 190 -0.02 5.42 -13.46
N GLN A 191 0.21 4.21 -12.94
CA GLN A 191 -0.81 3.15 -12.85
C GLN A 191 -1.41 3.04 -11.44
N SER A 192 -0.88 3.79 -10.48
CA SER A 192 -1.30 3.72 -9.09
C SER A 192 -2.48 4.64 -8.79
N ASP A 193 -3.04 4.47 -7.59
CA ASP A 193 -4.05 5.40 -7.05
C ASP A 193 -3.49 6.82 -6.83
N ARG A 194 -2.16 7.01 -6.97
CA ARG A 194 -1.45 8.29 -6.80
C ARG A 194 -1.05 8.93 -8.12
N GLU A 195 -1.59 8.51 -9.26
CA GLU A 195 -1.21 9.02 -10.60
C GLU A 195 -1.33 10.55 -10.77
N ALA A 196 -2.21 11.18 -9.99
CA ALA A 196 -2.43 12.63 -10.00
C ALA A 196 -1.62 13.39 -8.93
N GLN A 197 -0.82 12.68 -8.14
CA GLN A 197 -0.01 13.23 -7.04
C GLN A 197 1.44 13.45 -7.49
N PRO A 198 2.28 14.15 -6.71
CA PRO A 198 3.68 14.39 -7.09
C PRO A 198 4.47 13.10 -7.29
N PHE A 199 5.25 13.04 -8.37
CA PHE A 199 6.34 12.08 -8.55
C PHE A 199 7.66 12.81 -8.40
N VAL A 200 8.40 12.52 -7.33
CA VAL A 200 9.69 13.14 -7.03
C VAL A 200 10.78 12.10 -7.27
N ALA A 201 11.58 12.29 -8.32
CA ALA A 201 12.76 11.49 -8.56
C ALA A 201 14.01 12.18 -7.99
N VAL A 202 14.79 11.42 -7.24
CA VAL A 202 16.03 11.91 -6.60
C VAL A 202 17.15 10.95 -6.98
N ASN A 203 18.18 11.49 -7.64
CA ASN A 203 19.41 10.75 -7.89
C ASN A 203 20.35 10.96 -6.70
N MET A 204 20.56 9.91 -5.90
CA MET A 204 21.35 10.01 -4.68
C MET A 204 22.84 10.26 -4.96
N ALA A 205 23.36 9.79 -6.09
CA ALA A 205 24.75 10.02 -6.49
C ALA A 205 25.04 11.47 -6.91
N ALA A 206 24.00 12.25 -7.23
CA ALA A 206 24.15 13.65 -7.65
C ALA A 206 24.14 14.64 -6.47
N ILE A 207 23.75 14.21 -5.27
CA ILE A 207 23.65 15.09 -4.10
C ILE A 207 24.96 15.03 -3.29
N PRO A 208 25.61 16.18 -3.02
CA PRO A 208 26.77 16.21 -2.13
C PRO A 208 26.42 15.63 -0.76
N ARG A 209 27.31 14.78 -0.22
CA ARG A 209 27.09 14.04 1.03
C ARG A 209 26.69 14.96 2.19
N GLU A 210 27.34 16.11 2.29
CA GLU A 210 27.11 17.11 3.34
C GLU A 210 25.71 17.72 3.30
N LEU A 211 25.04 17.67 2.15
CA LEU A 211 23.72 18.26 1.92
C LEU A 211 22.61 17.22 1.83
N LEU A 212 22.95 15.93 1.85
CA LEU A 212 22.02 14.85 1.56
C LEU A 212 20.84 14.80 2.54
N GLU A 213 21.10 14.93 3.83
CA GLU A 213 20.05 15.02 4.86
C GLU A 213 19.18 16.26 4.67
N SER A 214 19.80 17.41 4.42
CA SER A 214 19.10 18.69 4.19
C SER A 214 18.24 18.69 2.92
N GLU A 215 18.65 18.01 1.85
CA GLU A 215 17.84 17.90 0.62
C GLU A 215 16.71 16.87 0.79
N LEU A 216 16.93 15.76 1.51
CA LEU A 216 15.89 14.76 1.74
C LEU A 216 14.81 15.25 2.71
N PHE A 217 15.22 15.76 3.88
CA PHE A 217 14.32 16.11 4.97
C PHE A 217 13.99 17.60 5.04
N GLY A 218 14.78 18.44 4.37
CA GLY A 218 14.67 19.89 4.48
C GLY A 218 15.44 20.43 5.67
N HIS A 219 15.43 21.76 5.82
CA HIS A 219 16.00 22.42 6.98
C HIS A 219 15.29 23.72 7.30
N GLU A 220 15.33 24.11 8.57
CA GLU A 220 14.90 25.42 9.02
C GLU A 220 16.04 26.45 8.92
N LYS A 221 15.68 27.73 8.88
CA LYS A 221 16.66 28.81 8.88
C LYS A 221 17.57 28.72 10.11
N GLY A 222 18.87 28.67 9.89
CA GLY A 222 19.89 28.57 10.95
C GLY A 222 20.24 27.16 11.41
N ALA A 223 19.75 26.10 10.73
CA ALA A 223 20.08 24.71 11.08
C ALA A 223 21.58 24.37 10.94
N PHE A 224 22.30 25.03 10.03
CA PHE A 224 23.74 24.91 9.85
C PHE A 224 24.34 26.22 9.29
N THR A 225 25.67 26.33 9.28
CA THR A 225 26.38 27.49 8.71
C THR A 225 26.12 27.58 7.20
N GLY A 226 25.25 28.51 6.80
CA GLY A 226 24.82 28.68 5.40
C GLY A 226 23.30 28.56 5.19
N ALA A 227 22.57 28.02 6.17
CA ALA A 227 21.10 27.88 6.15
C ALA A 227 20.39 29.24 6.31
N SER A 228 20.41 30.03 5.24
CA SER A 228 19.92 31.41 5.22
C SER A 228 18.40 31.53 5.11
N ALA A 229 17.73 30.47 4.65
CA ALA A 229 16.28 30.35 4.56
C ALA A 229 15.82 28.91 4.87
N ARG A 230 14.52 28.72 5.14
CA ARG A 230 13.91 27.39 5.24
C ARG A 230 13.89 26.73 3.84
N ARG A 231 14.14 25.43 3.78
CA ARG A 231 14.03 24.60 2.56
C ARG A 231 13.17 23.37 2.83
N VAL A 232 12.23 23.13 1.92
CA VAL A 232 11.38 21.93 1.92
C VAL A 232 12.17 20.75 1.37
N GLY A 233 12.17 19.62 2.06
CA GLY A 233 12.87 18.41 1.64
C GLY A 233 12.09 17.60 0.60
N HIS A 234 12.77 16.67 -0.07
CA HIS A 234 12.16 15.76 -1.04
C HIS A 234 11.05 14.87 -0.45
N PHE A 235 11.14 14.48 0.83
CA PHE A 235 10.06 13.75 1.50
C PHE A 235 8.78 14.58 1.62
N GLU A 236 8.91 15.85 2.01
CA GLU A 236 7.77 16.76 2.12
C GLU A 236 7.22 17.11 0.73
N ALA A 237 8.09 17.31 -0.27
CA ALA A 237 7.69 17.55 -1.66
C ALA A 237 6.95 16.36 -2.30
N ALA A 238 7.27 15.13 -1.88
CA ALA A 238 6.62 13.90 -2.34
C ALA A 238 5.38 13.51 -1.53
N ASN A 239 4.96 14.33 -0.56
CA ASN A 239 3.86 14.01 0.33
C ASN A 239 2.57 13.67 -0.44
N GLY A 240 1.91 12.57 -0.08
CA GLY A 240 0.74 12.03 -0.79
C GLY A 240 1.04 11.36 -2.13
N GLY A 241 2.26 11.50 -2.68
CA GLY A 241 2.68 11.00 -3.98
C GLY A 241 3.67 9.83 -3.92
N THR A 242 4.69 9.88 -4.78
CA THR A 242 5.73 8.86 -4.91
C THR A 242 7.11 9.51 -4.89
N LEU A 243 8.00 8.98 -4.03
CA LEU A 243 9.42 9.31 -4.01
C LEU A 243 10.20 8.16 -4.65
N PHE A 244 10.93 8.44 -5.73
CA PHE A 244 11.84 7.50 -6.37
C PHE A 244 13.28 7.88 -6.03
N LEU A 245 14.01 6.93 -5.44
CA LEU A 245 15.40 7.08 -5.03
C LEU A 245 16.28 6.25 -5.97
N ASP A 246 16.95 6.91 -6.91
CA ASP A 246 17.88 6.27 -7.82
C ASP A 246 19.27 6.17 -7.21
N GLU A 247 20.00 5.10 -7.54
CA GLU A 247 21.33 4.78 -6.98
C GLU A 247 21.34 4.74 -5.44
N ILE A 248 20.27 4.21 -4.82
CA ILE A 248 20.15 4.06 -3.36
C ILE A 248 21.30 3.24 -2.73
N GLY A 249 21.93 2.37 -3.52
CA GLY A 249 23.09 1.56 -3.07
C GLY A 249 24.34 2.38 -2.77
N ASP A 250 24.43 3.60 -3.30
CA ASP A 250 25.55 4.52 -3.05
C ASP A 250 25.39 5.32 -1.73
N LEU A 251 24.33 5.07 -0.96
CA LEU A 251 24.16 5.62 0.38
C LEU A 251 25.04 4.89 1.40
N GLU A 252 25.95 5.61 2.04
CA GLU A 252 26.76 5.05 3.14
C GLU A 252 25.91 4.76 4.39
N LEU A 253 26.31 3.70 5.11
CA LEU A 253 25.64 3.16 6.31
C LEU A 253 25.25 4.17 7.40
N PRO A 254 25.99 5.27 7.68
CA PRO A 254 25.60 6.21 8.74
C PRO A 254 24.26 6.91 8.51
N LEU A 255 23.78 6.95 7.27
CA LEU A 255 22.53 7.59 6.88
C LEU A 255 21.34 6.61 6.78
N GLN A 256 21.62 5.31 7.02
CA GLN A 256 20.63 4.22 7.02
C GLN A 256 20.13 3.88 8.44
N ALA A 257 20.57 4.62 9.47
CA ALA A 257 20.30 4.38 10.88
C ALA A 257 19.09 5.16 11.40
#